data_AF-A0A1F8V789-F1
#
_entry.id   AF-A0A1F8V789-F1
#
_cell.length_a   1.000
_cell.length_b   1.000
_cell.length_c   1.000
_cell.angle_alpha   90.00
_cell.angle_beta   90.00
_cell.angle_gamma   90.00
#
_symmetry.space_group_name_H-M   'P 1'
#
loop_
_entity.id
_entity.type
_entity.pdbx_description
1 polymer ?
#
loop_
_entity_poly.entity_id
_entity_poly.type
_entity_poly.pdbx_seq_one_letter_code
_entity_poly.pdbx_strand_id
1 'polypeptide(L)'
;MAEFLEAVITELTQNHSESTLHQLLFKTSEKLIRGDEFSTEEKKYITDRFLNNISDKNDIERFHKIIEIPKDRVNMYPLFFVPSDSTYKRITVTGAMPKTHIFSANSYELEILRILTMWRSDDERVQDMIIKTIDRLKTMCLDKKSDKDEIYEVSIAVIRFIALVFPDEKQWIGKLFTGVRQGGKRTGAVMYYYFLMLSQLHLPMSDEEIRNNQWHFEKMTKIGTHRSYKLKYDNIFEPIRTHIARNCLLHFPEFEYLRKMKSYIGADGNKHFDDAY
;
A
#
# COMPACT_ATOMS: atom_id res chain seq x y z
N MET A 1 -14.57 -3.91 17.44
CA MET A 1 -13.41 -4.09 16.53
C MET A 1 -13.65 -5.23 15.55
N ALA A 2 -14.12 -6.40 15.99
CA ALA A 2 -14.50 -7.52 15.12
C ALA A 2 -15.60 -7.15 14.11
N GLU A 3 -16.73 -6.59 14.57
CA GLU A 3 -17.83 -6.15 13.69
C GLU A 3 -17.42 -5.08 12.66
N PHE A 4 -16.51 -4.19 13.04
CA PHE A 4 -15.96 -3.18 12.11
C PHE A 4 -15.04 -3.83 11.07
N LEU A 5 -14.19 -4.76 11.49
CA LEU A 5 -13.33 -5.51 10.58
C LEU A 5 -14.19 -6.34 9.62
N GLU A 6 -15.26 -6.96 10.12
CA GLU A 6 -16.21 -7.75 9.35
C GLU A 6 -16.99 -6.89 8.34
N ALA A 7 -17.42 -5.68 8.72
CA ALA A 7 -18.05 -4.74 7.81
C ALA A 7 -17.09 -4.26 6.70
N VAL A 8 -15.85 -3.93 7.04
CA VAL A 8 -14.81 -3.54 6.07
C VAL A 8 -14.43 -4.71 5.15
N ILE A 9 -14.33 -5.92 5.68
CA ILE A 9 -14.06 -7.13 4.90
C ILE A 9 -15.23 -7.41 3.96
N THR A 10 -16.47 -7.25 4.44
CA THR A 10 -17.68 -7.40 3.63
C THR A 10 -17.72 -6.36 2.52
N GLU A 11 -17.39 -5.10 2.81
CA GLU A 11 -17.22 -4.05 1.78
C GLU A 11 -16.16 -4.48 0.76
N LEU A 12 -14.98 -4.94 1.18
CA LEU A 12 -13.90 -5.31 0.25
C LEU A 12 -14.18 -6.56 -0.59
N THR A 13 -15.03 -7.47 -0.11
CA THR A 13 -15.28 -8.79 -0.73
C THR A 13 -16.58 -8.87 -1.54
N GLN A 14 -17.51 -7.93 -1.39
CA GLN A 14 -18.76 -7.93 -2.15
C GLN A 14 -18.57 -7.42 -3.60
N ASN A 15 -19.21 -8.11 -4.55
CA ASN A 15 -19.35 -7.68 -5.93
C ASN A 15 -20.56 -6.74 -6.05
N HIS A 16 -20.39 -5.48 -5.65
CA HIS A 16 -21.38 -4.45 -5.96
C HIS A 16 -21.17 -3.95 -7.39
N SER A 17 -22.26 -3.77 -8.13
CA SER A 17 -22.29 -3.21 -9.49
C SER A 17 -21.72 -1.79 -9.57
N GLU A 18 -21.55 -1.11 -8.43
CA GLU A 18 -20.74 0.09 -8.28
C GLU A 18 -19.71 -0.14 -7.17
N SER A 19 -18.46 -0.40 -7.54
CA SER A 19 -17.40 -0.51 -6.54
C SER A 19 -17.11 0.87 -5.93
N THR A 20 -17.04 0.97 -4.60
CA THR A 20 -16.56 2.19 -3.94
C THR A 20 -15.13 2.50 -4.41
N LEU A 21 -14.73 3.77 -4.35
CA LEU A 21 -13.38 4.16 -4.79
C LEU A 21 -12.29 3.43 -3.98
N HIS A 22 -12.57 3.11 -2.71
CA HIS A 22 -11.69 2.31 -1.85
C HIS A 22 -11.61 0.84 -2.28
N GLN A 23 -12.73 0.19 -2.64
CA GLN A 23 -12.70 -1.16 -3.21
C GLN A 23 -11.91 -1.20 -4.52
N LEU A 24 -12.10 -0.20 -5.39
CA LEU A 24 -11.35 -0.07 -6.64
C LEU A 24 -9.85 0.06 -6.37
N LEU A 25 -9.47 0.94 -5.44
CA LEU A 25 -8.08 1.11 -5.00
C LEU A 25 -7.49 -0.19 -4.44
N PHE A 26 -8.25 -0.89 -3.59
CA PHE A 26 -7.82 -2.14 -2.97
C PHE A 26 -7.57 -3.23 -4.02
N LYS A 27 -8.56 -3.50 -4.88
CA LYS A 27 -8.46 -4.52 -5.95
C LYS A 27 -7.34 -4.20 -6.94
N THR A 28 -7.18 -2.92 -7.28
CA THR A 28 -6.09 -2.46 -8.15
C THR A 28 -4.74 -2.70 -7.49
N SER A 29 -4.57 -2.31 -6.23
CA SER A 29 -3.33 -2.50 -5.48
C SER A 29 -3.00 -3.98 -5.32
N GLU A 30 -3.99 -4.82 -5.03
CA GLU A 30 -3.82 -6.27 -4.95
C GLU A 30 -3.31 -6.85 -6.28
N LYS A 31 -3.96 -6.52 -7.39
CA LYS A 31 -3.58 -6.99 -8.74
C LYS A 31 -2.16 -6.51 -9.12
N LEU A 32 -1.80 -5.27 -8.78
CA LEU A 32 -0.43 -4.75 -8.93
C LEU A 32 0.59 -5.55 -8.10
N ILE A 33 0.28 -5.88 -6.84
CA ILE A 33 1.17 -6.65 -5.96
C ILE A 33 1.35 -8.08 -6.48
N ARG A 34 0.29 -8.70 -7.03
CA ARG A 34 0.36 -10.01 -7.68
C ARG A 34 1.22 -10.00 -8.94
N GLY A 35 1.45 -8.84 -9.54
CA GLY A 35 2.15 -8.69 -10.81
C GLY A 35 1.29 -9.10 -12.00
N ASP A 36 -0.04 -9.02 -11.85
CA ASP A 36 -0.98 -9.35 -12.91
C ASP A 36 -1.04 -8.20 -13.94
N GLU A 37 -1.26 -8.54 -15.20
CA GLU A 37 -1.37 -7.56 -16.28
C GLU A 37 -2.70 -6.80 -16.25
N PHE A 38 -2.65 -5.51 -16.59
CA PHE A 38 -3.82 -4.68 -16.79
C PHE A 38 -3.98 -4.34 -18.28
N SER A 39 -5.19 -4.54 -18.80
CA SER A 39 -5.53 -4.08 -20.15
C SER A 39 -5.54 -2.55 -20.22
N THR A 40 -5.44 -2.01 -21.44
CA THR A 40 -5.53 -0.56 -21.66
C THR A 40 -6.86 0.01 -21.17
N GLU A 41 -7.95 -0.73 -21.40
CA GLU A 41 -9.31 -0.38 -20.99
C GLU A 41 -9.45 -0.40 -19.47
N GLU A 42 -8.88 -1.40 -18.79
CA GLU A 42 -8.87 -1.46 -17.32
C GLU A 42 -8.11 -0.27 -16.73
N LYS A 43 -6.90 0.02 -17.23
CA LYS A 43 -6.10 1.16 -16.79
C LYS A 43 -6.88 2.47 -16.96
N LYS A 44 -7.46 2.67 -18.15
CA LYS A 44 -8.28 3.85 -18.46
C LYS A 44 -9.46 3.97 -17.51
N TYR A 45 -10.25 2.90 -17.35
CA TYR A 45 -11.39 2.88 -16.43
C TYR A 45 -10.99 3.27 -15.01
N ILE A 46 -9.93 2.67 -14.47
CA ILE A 46 -9.45 2.95 -13.11
C ILE A 46 -9.00 4.41 -12.98
N THR A 47 -8.19 4.89 -13.91
CA THR A 47 -7.67 6.27 -13.85
C THR A 47 -8.77 7.30 -14.01
N ASP A 48 -9.72 7.06 -14.90
CA ASP A 48 -10.83 7.98 -15.15
C ASP A 48 -11.75 8.03 -13.92
N ARG A 49 -11.98 6.88 -13.23
CA ARG A 49 -12.71 6.84 -11.97
C ARG A 49 -12.01 7.64 -10.87
N PHE A 50 -10.69 7.53 -10.71
CA PHE A 50 -9.96 8.35 -9.74
C PHE A 50 -10.03 9.84 -10.09
N LEU A 51 -9.74 10.22 -11.33
CA LEU A 51 -9.74 11.62 -11.75
C LEU A 51 -11.13 12.29 -11.65
N ASN A 52 -12.21 11.53 -11.86
CA ASN A 52 -13.58 12.04 -11.70
C ASN A 52 -14.05 12.10 -10.25
N ASN A 53 -13.26 11.59 -9.30
CA ASN A 53 -13.58 11.59 -7.86
C ASN A 53 -12.50 12.33 -7.05
N ILE A 54 -11.84 13.31 -7.66
CA ILE A 54 -11.00 14.27 -6.92
C ILE A 54 -11.92 15.04 -5.98
N SER A 55 -11.55 15.06 -4.70
CA SER A 55 -12.28 15.77 -3.65
C SER A 55 -12.25 17.27 -3.90
N ASP A 56 -13.41 17.89 -3.83
CA ASP A 56 -13.50 19.35 -3.90
C ASP A 56 -13.22 19.99 -2.52
N LYS A 57 -13.26 21.32 -2.47
CA LYS A 57 -13.05 22.06 -1.22
C LYS A 57 -14.08 21.69 -0.14
N ASN A 58 -15.33 21.45 -0.52
CA ASN A 58 -16.39 21.09 0.43
C ASN A 58 -16.17 19.69 0.99
N ASP A 59 -15.72 18.74 0.17
CA ASP A 59 -15.37 17.38 0.61
C ASP A 59 -14.26 17.41 1.65
N ILE A 60 -13.20 18.18 1.40
CA ILE A 60 -12.05 18.33 2.30
C ILE A 60 -12.47 19.00 3.61
N GLU A 61 -13.23 20.11 3.54
CA GLU A 61 -13.73 20.81 4.73
C GLU A 61 -14.66 19.93 5.56
N ARG A 62 -15.55 19.18 4.90
CA ARG A 62 -16.44 18.21 5.55
C ARG A 62 -15.63 17.11 6.24
N PHE A 63 -14.65 16.55 5.56
CA PHE A 63 -13.74 15.55 6.13
C PHE A 63 -13.06 16.13 7.38
N HIS A 64 -12.44 17.30 7.27
CA HIS A 64 -11.76 17.96 8.40
C HIS A 64 -12.67 18.22 9.59
N LYS A 65 -13.91 18.61 9.35
CA LYS A 65 -14.91 18.82 10.40
C LYS A 65 -15.26 17.52 11.11
N ILE A 66 -15.43 16.41 10.38
CA ILE A 66 -15.86 15.14 10.96
C ILE A 66 -14.77 14.50 11.83
N ILE A 67 -13.50 14.63 11.43
CA ILE A 67 -12.37 14.09 12.19
C ILE A 67 -11.73 15.11 13.15
N GLU A 68 -12.37 16.28 13.32
CA GLU A 68 -12.01 17.33 14.29
C GLU A 68 -10.52 17.74 14.26
N ILE A 69 -9.99 18.03 13.06
CA ILE A 69 -8.57 18.37 12.91
C ILE A 69 -8.22 19.70 13.59
N PRO A 70 -7.17 19.72 14.45
CA PRO A 70 -6.58 20.98 14.93
C PRO A 70 -6.08 21.86 13.78
N LYS A 71 -6.32 23.16 13.84
CA LYS A 71 -5.96 24.11 12.76
C LYS A 71 -4.48 24.08 12.39
N ASP A 72 -3.59 23.81 13.34
CA ASP A 72 -2.14 23.70 13.16
C ASP A 72 -1.71 22.39 12.48
N ARG A 73 -2.61 21.42 12.32
CA ARG A 73 -2.35 20.09 11.75
C ARG A 73 -3.03 19.82 10.41
N VAL A 74 -3.76 20.80 9.87
CA VAL A 74 -4.45 20.68 8.58
C VAL A 74 -3.51 20.24 7.46
N ASN A 75 -2.28 20.75 7.44
CA ASN A 75 -1.28 20.40 6.43
C ASN A 75 -0.76 18.96 6.52
N MET A 76 -1.15 18.18 7.53
CA MET A 76 -0.80 16.77 7.65
C MET A 76 -1.75 15.84 6.88
N TYR A 77 -2.81 16.37 6.27
CA TYR A 77 -3.89 15.60 5.64
C TYR A 77 -3.94 15.75 4.11
N PRO A 78 -4.61 14.81 3.41
CA PRO A 78 -4.78 14.83 1.95
C PRO A 78 -5.30 16.15 1.37
N LEU A 79 -4.91 16.43 0.12
CA LEU A 79 -5.35 17.57 -0.68
C LEU A 79 -6.38 17.20 -1.75
N PHE A 80 -6.37 15.95 -2.25
CA PHE A 80 -7.11 15.56 -3.46
C PHE A 80 -8.01 14.35 -3.29
N PHE A 81 -7.68 13.46 -2.35
CA PHE A 81 -8.46 12.25 -2.15
C PHE A 81 -8.69 12.04 -0.65
N VAL A 82 -9.83 12.52 -0.16
CA VAL A 82 -10.32 12.21 1.19
C VAL A 82 -11.38 11.10 1.12
N PRO A 83 -11.42 10.17 2.09
CA PRO A 83 -12.50 9.18 2.16
C PRO A 83 -13.86 9.86 2.32
N SER A 84 -14.82 9.53 1.45
CA SER A 84 -16.18 10.07 1.46
C SER A 84 -16.95 9.73 2.75
N ASP A 85 -16.76 8.53 3.28
CA ASP A 85 -17.22 8.13 4.61
C ASP A 85 -16.09 8.32 5.62
N SER A 86 -16.05 9.51 6.22
CA SER A 86 -15.00 9.92 7.15
C SER A 86 -15.12 9.28 8.54
N THR A 87 -16.21 8.57 8.83
CA THR A 87 -16.44 7.87 10.11
C THR A 87 -15.48 6.69 10.30
N TYR A 88 -14.97 6.12 9.20
CA TYR A 88 -14.19 4.89 9.23
C TYR A 88 -12.80 5.06 8.62
N LYS A 89 -11.79 4.51 9.31
CA LYS A 89 -10.42 4.43 8.81
C LYS A 89 -10.36 3.33 7.75
N ARG A 90 -9.75 3.65 6.62
CA ARG A 90 -9.56 2.72 5.51
C ARG A 90 -8.38 1.79 5.81
N ILE A 91 -8.65 0.49 5.79
CA ILE A 91 -7.63 -0.53 5.93
C ILE A 91 -6.70 -0.50 4.71
N THR A 92 -5.41 -0.75 4.94
CA THR A 92 -4.44 -0.88 3.84
C THR A 92 -4.60 -2.21 3.11
N VAL A 93 -4.00 -2.32 1.92
CA VAL A 93 -4.00 -3.55 1.11
C VAL A 93 -3.39 -4.77 1.83
N THR A 94 -2.56 -4.55 2.85
CA THR A 94 -1.92 -5.64 3.64
C THR A 94 -2.75 -6.07 4.86
N GLY A 95 -3.89 -5.41 5.08
CA GLY A 95 -4.73 -5.59 6.25
C GLY A 95 -4.29 -4.78 7.47
N ALA A 96 -3.39 -3.79 7.30
CA ALA A 96 -3.00 -2.92 8.41
C ALA A 96 -4.13 -1.94 8.69
N MET A 97 -4.68 -2.00 9.90
CA MET A 97 -5.71 -1.09 10.38
C MET A 97 -5.04 0.18 10.93
N PRO A 98 -5.26 1.35 10.31
CA PRO A 98 -4.70 2.59 10.82
C PRO A 98 -5.17 2.92 12.23
N LYS A 99 -4.26 3.42 13.07
CA LYS A 99 -4.63 3.89 14.41
C LYS A 99 -5.31 5.26 14.38
N THR A 100 -4.99 6.12 13.41
CA THR A 100 -5.70 7.40 13.17
C THR A 100 -6.05 7.61 11.70
N HIS A 101 -6.78 8.71 11.51
CA HIS A 101 -7.11 9.27 10.22
C HIS A 101 -5.91 9.86 9.48
N ILE A 102 -4.80 10.24 10.14
CA ILE A 102 -3.62 10.80 9.43
C ILE A 102 -3.03 9.72 8.51
N PHE A 103 -2.67 8.57 9.08
CA PHE A 103 -2.14 7.47 8.29
C PHE A 103 -3.18 6.93 7.31
N SER A 104 -4.43 6.75 7.76
CA SER A 104 -5.50 6.25 6.90
C SER A 104 -5.73 7.14 5.67
N ALA A 105 -5.79 8.46 5.83
CA ALA A 105 -6.10 9.37 4.74
C ALA A 105 -4.88 9.56 3.82
N ASN A 106 -3.67 9.69 4.37
CA ASN A 106 -2.47 9.78 3.55
C ASN A 106 -2.21 8.49 2.75
N SER A 107 -2.32 7.31 3.36
CA SER A 107 -2.12 6.05 2.62
C SER A 107 -3.14 5.89 1.48
N TYR A 108 -4.37 6.36 1.67
CA TYR A 108 -5.42 6.37 0.66
C TYR A 108 -5.07 7.28 -0.53
N GLU A 109 -4.79 8.56 -0.27
CA GLU A 109 -4.42 9.51 -1.33
C GLU A 109 -3.15 9.09 -2.05
N LEU A 110 -2.10 8.74 -1.31
CA LEU A 110 -0.80 8.44 -1.89
C LEU A 110 -0.84 7.18 -2.74
N GLU A 111 -1.63 6.17 -2.38
CA GLU A 111 -1.78 4.98 -3.23
C GLU A 111 -2.54 5.30 -4.53
N ILE A 112 -3.57 6.16 -4.49
CA ILE A 112 -4.27 6.64 -5.70
C ILE A 112 -3.31 7.41 -6.60
N LEU A 113 -2.58 8.39 -6.05
CA LEU A 113 -1.61 9.19 -6.82
C LEU A 113 -0.50 8.31 -7.40
N ARG A 114 -0.08 7.28 -6.68
CA ARG A 114 0.91 6.30 -7.16
C ARG A 114 0.38 5.55 -8.40
N ILE A 115 -0.86 5.07 -8.37
CA ILE A 115 -1.49 4.40 -9.52
C ILE A 115 -1.66 5.37 -10.69
N LEU A 116 -2.13 6.60 -10.43
CA LEU A 116 -2.25 7.63 -11.47
C LEU A 116 -0.90 7.93 -12.11
N THR A 117 0.17 8.03 -11.32
CA THR A 117 1.53 8.23 -11.84
C THR A 117 1.97 7.09 -12.76
N MET A 118 1.69 5.83 -12.39
CA MET A 118 2.09 4.66 -13.20
C MET A 118 1.45 4.66 -14.59
N TRP A 119 0.23 5.19 -14.74
CA TRP A 119 -0.56 5.02 -15.96
C TRP A 119 -0.97 6.32 -16.67
N ARG A 120 -0.77 7.48 -16.05
CA ARG A 120 -1.13 8.83 -16.52
C ARG A 120 -0.07 9.86 -16.14
N SER A 121 1.21 9.50 -16.24
CA SER A 121 2.32 10.42 -15.90
C SER A 121 2.40 11.64 -16.83
N ASP A 122 1.74 11.62 -17.97
CA ASP A 122 1.65 12.71 -18.94
C ASP A 122 0.43 13.64 -18.72
N ASP A 123 -0.51 13.29 -17.83
CA ASP A 123 -1.66 14.15 -17.53
C ASP A 123 -1.23 15.32 -16.62
N GLU A 124 -1.41 16.54 -17.12
CA GLU A 124 -1.03 17.78 -16.41
C GLU A 124 -1.68 17.91 -15.02
N ARG A 125 -2.92 17.41 -14.86
CA ARG A 125 -3.62 17.42 -13.57
C ARG A 125 -2.94 16.48 -12.58
N VAL A 126 -2.48 15.32 -13.05
CA VAL A 126 -1.74 14.36 -12.22
C VAL A 126 -0.41 14.96 -11.77
N GLN A 127 0.30 15.64 -12.68
CA GLN A 127 1.56 16.33 -12.36
C GLN A 127 1.36 17.45 -11.33
N ASP A 128 0.34 18.29 -11.50
CA ASP A 128 -0.01 19.34 -10.52
C ASP A 128 -0.34 18.75 -9.13
N MET A 129 -1.12 17.66 -9.09
CA MET A 129 -1.42 16.96 -7.84
C MET A 129 -0.17 16.40 -7.17
N ILE A 130 0.76 15.81 -7.94
CA ILE A 130 2.02 15.29 -7.40
C ILE A 130 2.83 16.43 -6.77
N ILE A 131 3.04 17.53 -7.47
CA ILE A 131 3.85 18.66 -7.00
C ILE A 131 3.29 19.21 -5.68
N LYS A 132 1.98 19.50 -5.65
CA LYS A 132 1.30 20.01 -4.45
C LYS A 132 1.36 19.03 -3.27
N THR A 133 1.17 17.74 -3.53
CA THR A 133 1.30 16.71 -2.51
C THR A 133 2.72 16.63 -1.97
N ILE A 134 3.75 16.70 -2.82
CA ILE A 134 5.15 16.71 -2.37
C ILE A 134 5.46 17.92 -1.50
N ASP A 135 5.05 19.11 -1.92
CA ASP A 135 5.26 20.33 -1.16
C ASP A 135 4.63 20.21 0.22
N ARG A 136 3.40 19.66 0.31
CA ARG A 136 2.76 19.33 1.59
C ARG A 136 3.60 18.34 2.41
N LEU A 137 3.97 17.20 1.84
CA LEU A 137 4.69 16.14 2.55
C LEU A 137 6.04 16.64 3.10
N LYS A 138 6.72 17.55 2.40
CA LYS A 138 7.96 18.19 2.89
C LYS A 138 7.76 19.04 4.15
N THR A 139 6.55 19.55 4.39
CA THR A 139 6.22 20.26 5.65
C THR A 139 6.02 19.31 6.84
N MET A 140 5.82 18.01 6.59
CA MET A 140 5.62 17.03 7.64
C MET A 140 6.98 16.61 8.23
N CYS A 141 7.09 16.53 9.55
CA CYS A 141 8.30 16.07 10.25
C CYS A 141 8.48 14.53 10.19
N LEU A 142 8.54 13.97 8.98
CA LEU A 142 8.53 12.51 8.69
C LEU A 142 9.87 11.81 8.95
N ASP A 143 10.94 12.59 9.10
CA ASP A 143 12.33 12.14 9.23
C ASP A 143 12.78 11.94 10.69
N LYS A 144 11.94 12.31 11.65
CA LYS A 144 12.25 12.15 13.08
C LYS A 144 11.94 10.72 13.52
N LYS A 145 12.86 10.14 14.28
CA LYS A 145 12.64 8.86 14.96
C LYS A 145 11.41 9.00 15.88
N SER A 146 10.37 8.24 15.59
CA SER A 146 9.27 8.03 16.52
C SER A 146 9.10 6.54 16.78
N ASP A 147 9.28 6.16 18.04
CA ASP A 147 9.12 4.78 18.48
C ASP A 147 7.65 4.41 18.72
N LYS A 148 6.71 5.35 18.54
CA LYS A 148 5.28 5.16 18.88
C LYS A 148 4.27 5.84 17.95
N ASP A 149 4.70 6.67 17.00
CA ASP A 149 3.78 7.54 16.27
C ASP A 149 3.52 7.11 14.83
N GLU A 150 2.34 7.49 14.37
CA GLU A 150 1.75 7.25 13.05
C GLU A 150 2.51 7.95 11.92
N ILE A 151 3.34 8.91 12.29
CA ILE A 151 4.36 9.49 11.42
C ILE A 151 5.20 8.37 10.79
N TYR A 152 5.50 7.31 11.55
CA TYR A 152 6.17 6.11 11.03
C TYR A 152 5.40 5.45 9.88
N GLU A 153 4.10 5.20 10.07
CA GLU A 153 3.25 4.51 9.08
C GLU A 153 3.02 5.38 7.84
N VAL A 154 2.85 6.69 8.07
CA VAL A 154 2.82 7.69 7.01
C VAL A 154 4.15 7.70 6.24
N SER A 155 5.30 7.68 6.91
CA SER A 155 6.61 7.63 6.25
C SER A 155 6.76 6.41 5.34
N ILE A 156 6.22 5.25 5.70
CA ILE A 156 6.19 4.08 4.80
C ILE A 156 5.38 4.39 3.54
N ALA A 157 4.18 4.97 3.67
CA ALA A 157 3.36 5.34 2.52
C ALA A 157 4.05 6.41 1.65
N VAL A 158 4.70 7.40 2.28
CA VAL A 158 5.47 8.44 1.59
C VAL A 158 6.63 7.83 0.81
N ILE A 159 7.46 6.97 1.41
CA ILE A 159 8.59 6.33 0.72
C ILE A 159 8.12 5.59 -0.53
N ARG A 160 7.03 4.82 -0.43
CA ARG A 160 6.43 4.09 -1.57
C ARG A 160 5.99 5.01 -2.69
N PHE A 161 5.46 6.18 -2.35
CA PHE A 161 5.05 7.19 -3.32
C PHE A 161 6.27 7.87 -3.95
N ILE A 162 7.16 8.44 -3.15
CA ILE A 162 8.31 9.22 -3.66
C ILE A 162 9.29 8.36 -4.46
N ALA A 163 9.47 7.09 -4.12
CA ALA A 163 10.32 6.19 -4.88
C ALA A 163 9.82 5.95 -6.31
N LEU A 164 8.50 6.11 -6.54
CA LEU A 164 7.92 6.05 -7.87
C LEU A 164 7.99 7.40 -8.60
N VAL A 165 7.57 8.49 -7.95
CA VAL A 165 7.43 9.80 -8.61
C VAL A 165 8.76 10.56 -8.75
N PHE A 166 9.70 10.37 -7.82
CA PHE A 166 11.00 11.03 -7.79
C PHE A 166 12.11 10.02 -7.44
N PRO A 167 12.38 9.01 -8.29
CA PRO A 167 13.37 7.97 -8.01
C PRO A 167 14.80 8.52 -7.80
N ASP A 168 15.08 9.73 -8.31
CA ASP A 168 16.35 10.41 -8.16
C ASP A 168 16.54 11.12 -6.81
N GLU A 169 15.48 11.29 -6.01
CA GLU A 169 15.52 11.88 -4.66
C GLU A 169 16.07 10.89 -3.61
N LYS A 170 17.14 10.17 -3.96
CA LYS A 170 17.75 9.09 -3.18
C LYS A 170 18.17 9.55 -1.78
N GLN A 171 18.60 10.81 -1.64
CA GLN A 171 18.97 11.38 -0.33
C GLN A 171 17.75 11.53 0.58
N TRP A 172 16.64 12.05 0.06
CA TRP A 172 15.41 12.22 0.84
C TRP A 172 14.81 10.86 1.19
N ILE A 173 14.71 9.97 0.21
CA ILE A 173 14.27 8.58 0.41
C ILE A 173 15.11 7.90 1.49
N GLY A 174 16.44 8.02 1.41
CA GLY A 174 17.36 7.42 2.37
C GLY A 174 17.22 7.96 3.79
N LYS A 175 16.95 9.27 3.93
CA LYS A 175 16.68 9.89 5.24
C LYS A 175 15.41 9.33 5.87
N LEU A 176 14.31 9.28 5.12
CA LEU A 176 13.04 8.72 5.59
C LEU A 176 13.18 7.23 5.90
N PHE A 177 13.85 6.47 5.02
CA PHE A 177 14.10 5.06 5.20
C PHE A 177 14.90 4.79 6.48
N THR A 178 15.93 5.59 6.76
CA THR A 178 16.70 5.47 8.01
C THR A 178 15.82 5.68 9.24
N GLY A 179 14.94 6.68 9.22
CA GLY A 179 13.97 6.93 10.29
C GLY A 179 13.01 5.75 10.50
N VAL A 180 12.47 5.18 9.42
CA VAL A 180 11.62 3.98 9.46
C VAL A 180 12.42 2.73 9.90
N ARG A 181 13.69 2.59 9.49
CA ARG A 181 14.54 1.46 9.88
C ARG A 181 14.78 1.45 11.39
N GLN A 182 14.98 2.62 11.99
CA GLN A 182 15.27 2.81 13.41
C GLN A 182 14.04 2.88 14.32
N GLY A 183 12.84 3.08 13.76
CA GLY A 183 11.60 3.19 14.52
C GLY A 183 11.06 1.83 14.97
N GLY A 184 11.23 1.50 16.25
CA GLY A 184 10.51 0.46 17.01
C GLY A 184 10.45 -0.99 16.47
N LYS A 185 9.84 -1.90 17.26
CA LYS A 185 9.53 -3.27 16.82
C LYS A 185 8.28 -3.27 15.94
N ARG A 186 8.39 -3.89 14.76
CA ARG A 186 7.29 -4.07 13.79
C ARG A 186 6.49 -5.32 14.17
N THR A 187 5.18 -5.22 14.31
CA THR A 187 4.31 -6.38 14.58
C THR A 187 3.08 -6.38 13.69
N GLY A 188 2.56 -7.59 13.43
CA GLY A 188 1.29 -7.79 12.73
C GLY A 188 1.27 -7.21 11.32
N ALA A 189 0.17 -6.54 10.97
CA ALA A 189 -0.12 -6.10 9.62
C ALA A 189 0.77 -4.94 9.11
N VAL A 190 1.28 -4.11 10.03
CA VAL A 190 2.21 -2.99 9.71
C VAL A 190 3.55 -3.52 9.19
N MET A 191 4.00 -4.68 9.67
CA MET A 191 5.21 -5.34 9.18
C MET A 191 5.09 -5.68 7.68
N TYR A 192 3.93 -6.17 7.24
CA TYR A 192 3.71 -6.46 5.82
C TYR A 192 3.60 -5.19 4.98
N TYR A 193 3.11 -4.08 5.54
CA TYR A 193 3.12 -2.79 4.85
C TYR A 193 4.55 -2.25 4.66
N TYR A 194 5.42 -2.47 5.65
CA TYR A 194 6.86 -2.21 5.53
C TYR A 194 7.52 -3.11 4.46
N PHE A 195 7.21 -4.41 4.43
CA PHE A 195 7.72 -5.30 3.39
C PHE A 195 7.21 -4.92 1.99
N LEU A 196 5.97 -4.46 1.87
CA LEU A 196 5.44 -3.94 0.61
C LEU A 196 6.24 -2.71 0.12
N MET A 197 6.70 -1.86 1.04
CA MET A 197 7.60 -0.77 0.70
C MET A 197 8.96 -1.29 0.23
N LEU A 198 9.56 -2.26 0.93
CA LEU A 198 10.83 -2.86 0.51
C LEU A 198 10.73 -3.46 -0.89
N SER A 199 9.66 -4.20 -1.18
CA SER A 199 9.44 -4.86 -2.47
C SER A 199 9.24 -3.90 -3.65
N GLN A 200 9.20 -2.60 -3.38
CA GLN A 200 8.97 -1.53 -4.37
C GLN A 200 10.14 -0.54 -4.40
N LEU A 201 11.14 -0.71 -3.53
CA LEU A 201 12.27 0.19 -3.38
C LEU A 201 13.53 -0.45 -3.94
N HIS A 202 13.98 -0.03 -5.12
CA HIS A 202 15.21 -0.54 -5.74
C HIS A 202 16.43 0.31 -5.34
N LEU A 203 16.76 0.34 -4.04
CA LEU A 203 17.92 1.02 -3.49
C LEU A 203 18.83 0.01 -2.75
N PRO A 204 20.15 0.25 -2.69
CA PRO A 204 21.07 -0.64 -1.97
C PRO A 204 20.67 -0.90 -0.50
N MET A 205 20.09 0.11 0.16
CA MET A 205 19.65 0.02 1.56
C MET A 205 18.41 -0.86 1.75
N SER A 206 17.49 -0.92 0.78
CA SER A 206 16.37 -1.86 0.84
C SER A 206 16.84 -3.26 0.54
N ASP A 207 17.77 -3.45 -0.40
CA ASP A 207 18.33 -4.77 -0.69
C ASP A 207 19.05 -5.37 0.53
N GLU A 208 19.80 -4.56 1.29
CA GLU A 208 20.40 -4.98 2.57
C GLU A 208 19.32 -5.44 3.56
N GLU A 209 18.25 -4.65 3.74
CA GLU A 209 17.16 -5.01 4.63
C GLU A 209 16.41 -6.25 4.16
N ILE A 210 16.26 -6.44 2.85
CA ILE A 210 15.64 -7.64 2.28
C ILE A 210 16.51 -8.86 2.57
N ARG A 211 17.83 -8.77 2.39
CA ARG A 211 18.78 -9.85 2.74
C ARG A 211 18.71 -10.21 4.21
N ASN A 212 18.67 -9.22 5.09
CA ASN A 212 18.53 -9.43 6.54
C ASN A 212 17.23 -10.16 6.92
N ASN A 213 16.20 -10.09 6.07
CA ASN A 213 14.92 -10.75 6.26
C ASN A 213 14.66 -11.90 5.26
N GLN A 214 15.68 -12.33 4.49
CA GLN A 214 15.52 -13.28 3.38
C GLN A 214 14.85 -14.58 3.84
N TRP A 215 15.33 -15.17 4.94
CA TRP A 215 14.75 -16.38 5.52
C TRP A 215 13.25 -16.24 5.84
N HIS A 216 12.83 -15.05 6.30
CA HIS A 216 11.42 -14.79 6.57
C HIS A 216 10.60 -14.78 5.27
N PHE A 217 11.13 -14.15 4.21
CA PHE A 217 10.47 -14.14 2.91
C PHE A 217 10.40 -15.52 2.29
N GLU A 218 11.49 -16.29 2.29
CA GLU A 218 11.50 -17.67 1.79
C GLU A 218 10.49 -18.56 2.51
N LYS A 219 10.37 -18.39 3.84
CA LYS A 219 9.35 -19.09 4.64
C LYS A 219 7.93 -18.67 4.29
N MET A 220 7.71 -17.39 4.01
CA MET A 220 6.40 -16.86 3.59
C MET A 220 6.03 -17.30 2.17
N THR A 221 6.97 -17.27 1.23
CA THR A 221 6.80 -17.78 -0.14
C THR A 221 6.80 -19.30 -0.21
N LYS A 222 7.19 -19.97 0.89
CA LYS A 222 7.17 -21.42 1.04
C LYS A 222 8.06 -22.14 0.04
N ILE A 223 9.14 -21.48 -0.38
CA ILE A 223 10.17 -22.06 -1.26
C ILE A 223 10.64 -23.38 -0.68
N GLY A 224 10.52 -24.46 -1.46
CA GLY A 224 10.92 -25.80 -1.06
C GLY A 224 9.95 -26.55 -0.13
N THR A 225 8.71 -26.08 0.07
CA THR A 225 7.71 -26.80 0.89
C THR A 225 6.44 -27.15 0.11
N HIS A 226 6.20 -28.45 -0.11
CA HIS A 226 4.97 -29.00 -0.74
C HIS A 226 3.73 -28.96 0.19
N ARG A 227 3.52 -27.87 0.94
CA ARG A 227 2.45 -27.82 1.96
C ARG A 227 1.27 -26.95 1.51
N SER A 228 0.15 -27.61 1.23
CA SER A 228 -1.17 -26.97 1.12
C SER A 228 -1.70 -26.58 2.51
N TYR A 229 -2.57 -25.57 2.58
CA TYR A 229 -3.16 -25.11 3.85
C TYR A 229 -4.56 -24.57 3.68
N LYS A 230 -5.36 -24.78 4.73
CA LYS A 230 -6.72 -24.25 4.83
C LYS A 230 -6.65 -22.73 4.90
N LEU A 231 -7.32 -22.06 3.97
CA LEU A 231 -7.67 -20.66 4.12
C LEU A 231 -8.66 -20.57 5.30
N LYS A 232 -8.22 -20.03 6.43
CA LYS A 232 -9.15 -19.57 7.46
C LYS A 232 -9.71 -18.23 7.02
N TYR A 233 -11.00 -17.99 7.29
CA TYR A 233 -11.67 -16.71 7.04
C TYR A 233 -10.89 -15.52 7.66
N ASP A 234 -10.17 -15.77 8.75
CA ASP A 234 -9.30 -14.80 9.43
C ASP A 234 -8.03 -14.39 8.67
N ASN A 235 -7.74 -14.98 7.50
CA ASN A 235 -6.46 -14.80 6.80
C ASN A 235 -6.59 -14.34 5.35
N ILE A 236 -7.62 -13.56 5.02
CA ILE A 236 -7.89 -13.02 3.67
C ILE A 236 -6.73 -12.25 3.04
N PHE A 237 -5.83 -11.67 3.85
CA PHE A 237 -4.67 -10.91 3.37
C PHE A 237 -3.43 -11.77 3.14
N GLU A 238 -3.44 -13.05 3.54
CA GLU A 238 -2.29 -13.94 3.35
C GLU A 238 -1.84 -13.99 1.89
N PRO A 239 -2.74 -14.09 0.89
CA PRO A 239 -2.29 -14.16 -0.49
C PRO A 239 -1.45 -12.97 -0.92
N ILE A 240 -1.92 -11.76 -0.59
CA ILE A 240 -1.18 -10.52 -0.85
C ILE A 240 0.18 -10.53 -0.14
N ARG A 241 0.24 -10.98 1.13
CA ARG A 241 1.49 -11.04 1.90
C ARG A 241 2.52 -11.97 1.28
N THR A 242 2.09 -13.08 0.70
CA THR A 242 2.98 -14.01 0.00
C THR A 242 3.52 -13.40 -1.29
N HIS A 243 2.70 -12.67 -2.04
CA HIS A 243 3.17 -11.92 -3.20
C HIS A 243 4.14 -10.80 -2.82
N ILE A 244 3.92 -10.12 -1.69
CA ILE A 244 4.88 -9.13 -1.15
C ILE A 244 6.24 -9.78 -0.88
N ALA A 245 6.26 -10.91 -0.17
CA ALA A 245 7.49 -11.64 0.11
C ALA A 245 8.20 -12.11 -1.17
N ARG A 246 7.43 -12.61 -2.15
CA ARG A 246 7.95 -12.97 -3.48
C ARG A 246 8.59 -11.78 -4.16
N ASN A 247 7.92 -10.63 -4.18
CA ASN A 247 8.41 -9.43 -4.84
C ASN A 247 9.69 -8.90 -4.17
N CYS A 248 9.82 -9.00 -2.84
CA CYS A 248 11.09 -8.72 -2.15
C CYS A 248 12.23 -9.61 -2.67
N LEU A 249 12.01 -10.92 -2.77
CA LEU A 249 13.03 -11.86 -3.25
C LEU A 249 13.43 -11.60 -4.70
N LEU A 250 12.47 -11.20 -5.55
CA LEU A 250 12.70 -10.87 -6.96
C LEU A 250 13.60 -9.65 -7.21
N HIS A 251 14.07 -8.96 -6.16
CA HIS A 251 15.16 -7.99 -6.29
C HIS A 251 16.49 -8.67 -6.69
N PHE A 252 16.66 -9.96 -6.39
CA PHE A 252 17.90 -10.67 -6.65
C PHE A 252 17.75 -11.69 -7.79
N PRO A 253 18.70 -11.74 -8.74
CA PRO A 253 18.61 -12.63 -9.90
C PRO A 253 18.46 -14.11 -9.55
N GLU A 254 19.03 -14.58 -8.43
CA GLU A 254 18.91 -15.98 -8.03
C GLU A 254 17.48 -16.43 -7.71
N PHE A 255 16.56 -15.50 -7.47
CA PHE A 255 15.15 -15.77 -7.20
C PHE A 255 14.23 -15.54 -8.40
N GLU A 256 14.78 -15.26 -9.59
CA GLU A 256 13.99 -14.94 -10.78
C GLU A 256 13.01 -16.07 -11.17
N TYR A 257 13.31 -17.32 -10.82
CA TYR A 257 12.42 -18.47 -10.98
C TYR A 257 11.06 -18.31 -10.28
N LEU A 258 11.00 -17.50 -9.21
CA LEU A 258 9.76 -17.21 -8.48
C LEU A 258 8.78 -16.35 -9.28
N ARG A 259 9.21 -15.64 -10.34
CA ARG A 259 8.32 -14.80 -11.14
C ARG A 259 7.19 -15.60 -11.80
N LYS A 260 7.47 -16.88 -12.12
CA LYS A 260 6.50 -17.82 -12.71
C LYS A 260 5.61 -18.50 -11.68
N MET A 261 5.91 -18.38 -10.38
CA MET A 261 5.14 -19.00 -9.32
C MET A 261 3.77 -18.33 -9.21
N LYS A 262 2.72 -19.07 -9.56
CA LYS A 262 1.33 -18.68 -9.36
C LYS A 262 0.77 -19.44 -8.17
N SER A 263 -0.11 -18.78 -7.42
CA SER A 263 -0.87 -19.47 -6.38
C SER A 263 -2.28 -19.77 -6.87
N TYR A 264 -2.80 -20.94 -6.58
CA TYR A 264 -4.15 -21.35 -6.93
C TYR A 264 -4.85 -22.00 -5.74
N ILE A 265 -6.19 -22.06 -5.78
CA ILE A 265 -6.98 -22.82 -4.81
C ILE A 265 -7.22 -24.20 -5.42
N GLY A 266 -6.77 -25.24 -4.73
CA GLY A 266 -6.93 -26.62 -5.16
C GLY A 266 -8.34 -27.13 -4.92
N ALA A 267 -8.65 -28.29 -5.49
CA ALA A 267 -9.94 -28.96 -5.29
C ALA A 267 -10.22 -29.31 -3.81
N ASP A 268 -9.18 -29.36 -2.98
CA ASP A 268 -9.24 -29.55 -1.52
C ASP A 268 -9.60 -28.27 -0.74
N GLY A 269 -9.85 -27.16 -1.44
CA GLY A 269 -10.12 -25.85 -0.85
C GLY A 269 -8.89 -25.20 -0.21
N ASN A 270 -7.72 -25.83 -0.34
CA ASN A 270 -6.47 -25.29 0.17
C ASN A 270 -5.78 -24.45 -0.89
N LYS A 271 -4.93 -23.52 -0.45
CA LYS A 271 -4.07 -22.76 -1.36
C LYS A 271 -2.79 -23.55 -1.65
N HIS A 272 -2.47 -23.65 -2.94
CA HIS A 272 -1.28 -24.28 -3.50
C HIS A 272 -0.48 -23.25 -4.30
N PHE A 273 0.74 -23.62 -4.65
CA PHE A 273 1.58 -22.86 -5.56
C PHE A 273 2.02 -23.78 -6.69
N ASP A 274 2.03 -23.27 -7.92
CA ASP A 274 2.62 -23.97 -9.05
C ASP A 274 4.10 -24.21 -8.72
N ASP A 275 4.55 -25.45 -8.86
CA ASP A 275 5.94 -25.80 -8.69
C ASP A 275 6.77 -25.05 -9.73
N ALA A 276 7.68 -24.19 -9.26
CA ALA A 276 8.68 -23.56 -10.11
C ALA A 276 9.82 -24.56 -10.34
N TYR A 277 9.60 -25.57 -11.19
CA TYR A 277 10.65 -26.43 -11.73
C TYR A 277 10.69 -26.27 -13.26
#